data_AF-A0A512C3V8-F1
#
_entry.id   AF-A0A512C3V8-F1
#
_cell.length_a   1.000
_cell.length_b   1.000
_cell.length_c   1.000
_cell.angle_alpha   90.00
_cell.angle_beta   90.00
_cell.angle_gamma   90.00
#
_symmetry.space_group_name_H-M   'P 1'
#
loop_
_entity.id
_entity.type
_entity.pdbx_description
1 polymer ?
#
loop_
_entity_poly.entity_id
_entity_poly.type
_entity_poly.pdbx_seq_one_letter_code
_entity_poly.pdbx_strand_id
1 'polypeptide(L)' 'MSACSYCWSYYMGAMMLSRQTSDPSRRKALIREAYTWLHRYFEAEDSEVARTSV' A
#
# COMPACT_ATOMS: atom_id res chain seq x y z
N MET A 1 9.11 -11.14 -7.20
CA MET A 1 8.83 -10.08 -6.20
C MET A 1 7.78 -10.63 -5.25
N SER A 2 7.96 -10.51 -3.93
CA SER A 2 6.95 -10.97 -2.97
C SER A 2 5.70 -10.10 -3.03
N ALA A 3 4.57 -10.62 -2.55
CA ALA A 3 3.32 -9.87 -2.44
C ALA A 3 3.51 -8.61 -1.57
N CYS A 4 4.34 -8.70 -0.53
CA CYS A 4 4.76 -7.57 0.32
C CYS A 4 5.46 -6.48 -0.51
N SER A 5 6.47 -6.83 -1.31
CA SER A 5 7.19 -5.84 -2.14
C SER A 5 6.28 -5.13 -3.15
N TYR A 6 5.30 -5.84 -3.71
CA TYR A 6 4.32 -5.26 -4.63
C TYR A 6 3.40 -4.27 -3.89
N CYS A 7 2.78 -4.68 -2.78
CA CYS A 7 1.87 -3.83 -2.01
C CYS A 7 2.58 -2.56 -1.49
N TRP A 8 3.81 -2.71 -1.00
CA TRP A 8 4.63 -1.58 -0.54
C TRP A 8 4.91 -0.57 -1.65
N SER A 9 5.24 -1.04 -2.85
CA SER A 9 5.53 -0.16 -3.99
C SER A 9 4.31 0.68 -4.40
N TYR A 10 3.12 0.08 -4.42
CA TYR A 10 1.87 0.78 -4.73
C TYR A 10 1.47 1.77 -3.64
N TYR A 11 1.62 1.40 -2.37
CA TYR A 11 1.44 2.32 -1.25
C TYR A 11 2.32 3.58 -1.39
N MET A 12 3.63 3.39 -1.61
CA MET A 12 4.58 4.48 -1.75
C MET A 12 4.26 5.36 -2.97
N GLY A 13 3.87 4.76 -4.10
CA GLY A 13 3.46 5.46 -5.31
C GLY A 13 2.22 6.34 -5.08
N ALA A 14 1.16 5.77 -4.49
CA ALA A 14 -0.06 6.52 -4.19
C ALA A 14 0.19 7.67 -3.21
N MET A 15 1.03 7.46 -2.18
CA MET A 15 1.43 8.51 -1.25
C MET A 15 2.22 9.63 -1.93
N MET A 16 3.18 9.29 -2.79
CA MET A 16 3.96 10.27 -3.56
C MET A 16 3.05 11.13 -4.45
N LEU A 17 2.16 10.50 -5.21
CA LEU A 17 1.20 11.20 -6.07
C LEU A 17 0.25 12.09 -5.26
N SER A 18 -0.20 11.64 -4.08
CA SER A 18 -1.09 12.43 -3.22
C SER A 18 -0.46 13.76 -2.80
N ARG A 19 0.84 13.76 -2.51
CA ARG A 19 1.60 14.96 -2.09
C ARG A 19 1.77 15.96 -3.23
N GLN A 20 1.85 15.46 -4.46
CA GLN A 20 2.02 16.28 -5.66
C GLN A 20 0.69 16.79 -6.22
N THR A 21 -0.42 16.17 -5.84
CA THR A 21 -1.75 16.51 -6.36
C THR A 21 -2.31 17.75 -5.68
N SER A 22 -2.61 18.79 -6.45
CA SER A 22 -3.25 20.04 -5.98
C SER A 22 -4.75 19.89 -5.71
N ASP A 23 -5.44 19.04 -6.49
CA ASP A 23 -6.87 18.78 -6.35
C ASP A 23 -7.18 18.00 -5.04
N PRO A 24 -7.97 18.58 -4.11
CA PRO A 24 -8.26 17.94 -2.82
C PRO A 24 -9.02 16.62 -2.93
N SER A 25 -9.92 16.48 -3.90
CA SER A 25 -10.74 15.28 -4.09
C SER A 25 -9.89 14.13 -4.59
N ARG A 26 -9.02 14.38 -5.58
CA ARG A 26 -8.05 13.41 -6.11
C ARG A 26 -7.01 13.05 -5.05
N ARG A 27 -6.51 14.03 -4.30
CA ARG A 27 -5.62 13.77 -3.15
C ARG A 27 -6.27 12.82 -2.15
N LYS A 28 -7.54 13.05 -1.79
CA LYS A 28 -8.29 12.18 -0.88
C LYS A 28 -8.48 10.76 -1.44
N ALA A 29 -8.72 10.63 -2.75
CA ALA A 29 -8.81 9.33 -3.41
C ALA A 29 -7.47 8.57 -3.34
N LEU A 30 -6.35 9.24 -3.64
CA LEU A 30 -5.01 8.65 -3.57
C LEU A 30 -4.61 8.25 -2.14
N ILE A 31 -4.99 9.03 -1.13
CA ILE A 31 -4.76 8.67 0.28
C ILE A 31 -5.56 7.40 0.65
N ARG A 32 -6.81 7.29 0.20
CA ARG A 32 -7.62 6.07 0.41
C ARG A 32 -7.00 4.87 -0.28
N GLU A 33 -6.54 5.04 -1.52
CA GLU A 33 -5.85 4.00 -2.26
C GLU A 33 -4.56 3.55 -1.54
N ALA A 34 -3.74 4.50 -1.08
CA ALA A 34 -2.56 4.21 -0.30
C ALA A 34 -2.91 3.37 0.95
N TYR A 35 -3.96 3.76 1.69
CA TYR A 35 -4.40 3.00 2.86
C TYR A 35 -4.80 1.55 2.52
N THR A 36 -5.50 1.34 1.40
CA THR A 36 -5.85 0.00 0.92
C THR A 36 -4.61 -0.84 0.63
N TRP A 37 -3.59 -0.27 -0.02
CA TRP A 37 -2.34 -0.99 -0.30
C TRP A 37 -1.52 -1.27 0.96
N LEU A 38 -1.54 -0.35 1.93
CA LEU A 38 -0.90 -0.56 3.23
C LEU A 38 -1.58 -1.70 4.00
N HIS A 39 -2.91 -1.77 3.99
CA HIS A 39 -3.64 -2.88 4.60
C HIS A 39 -3.24 -4.23 3.98
N ARG A 40 -3.22 -4.31 2.65
CA ARG A 40 -2.82 -5.52 1.92
C ARG A 40 -1.37 -5.92 2.16
N TYR A 41 -0.50 -4.95 2.40
CA TYR A 41 0.89 -5.20 2.78
C TYR A 41 0.95 -5.97 4.09
N PHE A 42 0.24 -5.53 5.12
CA PHE A 42 0.20 -6.23 6.41
C PHE A 42 -0.44 -7.62 6.29
N GLU A 43 -1.53 -7.77 5.54
CA GLU A 43 -2.13 -9.10 5.28
C GLU A 43 -1.14 -10.06 4.60
N ALA A 44 -0.30 -9.54 3.70
CA ALA A 44 0.74 -10.31 3.04
C ALA A 44 1.89 -10.67 3.99
N GLU A 45 2.35 -9.74 4.84
CA GLU A 45 3.35 -10.02 5.87
C GLU A 45 2.87 -11.09 6.85
N ASP A 46 1.65 -10.95 7.38
CA ASP A 46 1.05 -11.93 8.29
C ASP A 46 0.97 -13.32 7.66
N SER A 47 0.62 -13.37 6.38
CA SER A 47 0.56 -14.62 5.60
C SER A 47 1.95 -15.23 5.39
N GLU A 48 2.98 -14.42 5.13
CA GLU A 48 4.36 -14.88 4.99
C GLU A 48 4.90 -15.43 6.32
N VAL A 49 4.66 -14.73 7.44
CA VAL A 49 5.03 -15.18 8.79
C VAL A 49 4.38 -16.52 9.13
N ALA A 50 3.07 -16.66 8.85
CA ALA A 50 2.34 -17.91 9.08
C ALA A 50 2.92 -19.06 8.25
N ARG A 51 3.34 -18.81 7.00
CA ARG A 51 3.98 -19.82 6.14
C ARG A 51 5.34 -20.26 6.61
N THR A 52 6.14 -19.37 7.20
CA THR A 52 7.50 -19.68 7.66
C THR A 52 7.54 -20.27 9.07
N SER A 53 6.43 -20.24 9.80
CA SER A 53 6.32 -20.76 11.18
C SER A 53 5.90 -22.23 11.25
N VAL A 54 5.72 -22.89 10.10
CA VAL A 54 5.39 -24.31 9.91
C VAL A 54 6.62 -25.05 9.42
#